data_AF-A0A3B0ZF36-F1
#
_entry.id   AF-A0A3B0ZF36-F1
#
_cell.length_a   1.000
_cell.length_b   1.000
_cell.length_c   1.000
_cell.angle_alpha   90.00
_cell.angle_beta   90.00
_cell.angle_gamma   90.00
#
_symmetry.space_group_name_H-M   'P 1'
#
loop_
_entity.id
_entity.type
_entity.pdbx_description
1 polymer ?
#
loop_
_entity_poly.entity_id
_entity_poly.type
_entity_poly.pdbx_seq_one_letter_code
_entity_poly.pdbx_strand_id
1 'polypeptide(L)' 'MKLAQILARNIKTLRGEKTQREFARKLGVSPATVARLETAEQNTTLATLDTIVKALKCDINDLLK' A
#
# COMPACT_ATOMS: atom_id res chain seq x y z
N MET A 1 -0.93 6.49 16.80
CA MET A 1 -0.49 5.44 15.86
C MET A 1 0.72 5.96 15.08
N LYS A 2 1.67 5.09 14.72
CA LYS A 2 2.80 5.49 13.84
C LYS A 2 2.34 5.53 12.38
N LEU A 3 2.92 6.41 11.55
CA LEU A 3 2.54 6.61 10.15
C LEU A 3 2.49 5.29 9.34
N ALA A 4 3.47 4.41 9.56
CA ALA A 4 3.53 3.10 8.90
C ALA A 4 2.33 2.20 9.22
N GLN A 5 1.75 2.30 10.42
CA GLN A 5 0.58 1.51 10.83
C GLN A 5 -0.70 2.04 10.18
N ILE A 6 -0.82 3.36 9.99
CA ILE A 6 -1.94 3.98 9.29
C ILE A 6 -1.93 3.54 7.83
N LEU A 7 -0.77 3.66 7.17
CA LEU A 7 -0.58 3.19 5.80
C LEU A 7 -0.93 1.70 5.67
N ALA A 8 -0.40 0.85 6.55
CA ALA A 8 -0.65 -0.59 6.52
C ALA A 8 -2.14 -0.93 6.63
N ARG A 9 -2.85 -0.27 7.55
CA ARG A 9 -4.30 -0.41 7.71
C ARG A 9 -5.03 0.02 6.44
N ASN A 10 -4.73 1.20 5.91
CA ASN A 10 -5.43 1.77 4.75
C ASN A 10 -5.17 0.95 3.48
N ILE A 11 -3.94 0.48 3.27
CA ILE A 11 -3.60 -0.44 2.17
C ILE A 11 -4.40 -1.74 2.27
N LYS A 12 -4.52 -2.31 3.47
CA LYS A 12 -5.32 -3.52 3.70
C LYS A 12 -6.81 -3.28 3.44
N THR A 13 -7.33 -2.11 3.83
CA THR A 13 -8.71 -1.70 3.52
C THR A 13 -8.93 -1.53 2.02
N LEU A 14 -7.99 -0.89 1.31
CA LEU A 14 -8.05 -0.69 -0.14
C LEU A 14 -7.93 -2.00 -0.93
N ARG A 15 -7.19 -2.98 -0.40
CA ARG A 15 -7.15 -4.32 -0.98
C ARG A 15 -8.50 -5.02 -0.89
N GLY A 16 -9.21 -4.84 0.23
CA GLY A 16 -10.48 -5.50 0.49
C GLY A 16 -10.34 -7.02 0.45
N GLU A 17 -11.23 -7.68 -0.30
CA GLU A 17 -11.26 -9.15 -0.43
C GLU A 17 -10.24 -9.71 -1.43
N LYS A 18 -9.55 -8.85 -2.19
CA LYS A 18 -8.54 -9.31 -3.16
C LYS A 18 -7.39 -9.98 -2.42
N THR A 19 -6.83 -11.02 -3.01
CA THR A 19 -5.57 -11.59 -2.54
C THR A 19 -4.43 -10.56 -2.70
N GLN A 20 -3.38 -10.68 -1.91
CA GLN A 20 -2.20 -9.81 -2.06
C GLN A 20 -1.59 -9.90 -3.46
N ARG A 21 -1.68 -11.06 -4.13
CA ARG A 21 -1.20 -11.24 -5.51
C ARG A 21 -2.02 -10.45 -6.52
N GLU A 22 -3.34 -10.50 -6.43
CA GLU A 22 -4.23 -9.75 -7.33
C GLU A 22 -4.08 -8.24 -7.12
N PHE A 23 -3.96 -7.82 -5.86
CA PHE A 23 -3.76 -6.41 -5.53
C PHE A 23 -2.39 -5.92 -5.99
N ALA A 24 -1.33 -6.72 -5.83
CA ALA A 24 -0.01 -6.42 -6.35
C ALA A 24 0.00 -6.23 -7.88
N ARG A 25 -0.73 -7.10 -8.61
CA ARG A 25 -0.92 -6.95 -10.06
C ARG A 25 -1.61 -5.63 -10.42
N LYS A 26 -2.66 -5.25 -9.68
CA LYS A 26 -3.34 -3.96 -9.86
C LYS A 26 -2.40 -2.77 -9.62
N LEU A 27 -1.54 -2.87 -8.62
CA LEU A 27 -0.58 -1.84 -8.25
C LEU A 27 0.68 -1.79 -9.12
N GLY A 28 0.94 -2.82 -9.93
CA GLY A 28 2.18 -2.94 -10.70
C GLY A 28 3.42 -3.21 -9.84
N VAL A 29 3.25 -3.85 -8.69
CA VAL A 29 4.34 -4.17 -7.73
C VAL A 29 4.39 -5.67 -7.44
N SER A 30 5.41 -6.11 -6.70
CA SER A 30 5.51 -7.51 -6.27
C SER A 30 4.54 -7.83 -5.12
N PRO A 31 4.04 -9.08 -5.00
CA PRO A 31 3.26 -9.50 -3.82
C PRO A 31 4.01 -9.31 -2.49
N ALA A 32 5.33 -9.45 -2.50
CA ALA A 32 6.17 -9.19 -1.33
C ALA A 32 6.20 -7.71 -0.94
N THR A 33 6.02 -6.79 -1.89
CA THR A 33 5.87 -5.36 -1.62
C THR A 33 4.55 -5.09 -0.92
N VAL A 34 3.45 -5.71 -1.38
CA VAL A 34 2.14 -5.59 -0.71
C VAL A 34 2.18 -6.15 0.71
N ALA A 35 2.77 -7.33 0.90
CA ALA A 35 2.90 -7.90 2.24
C ALA A 35 3.66 -6.96 3.19
N ARG A 36 4.78 -6.40 2.74
CA ARG A 36 5.58 -5.42 3.52
C ARG A 36 4.82 -4.14 3.86
N LEU A 37 4.00 -3.65 2.92
CA LEU A 37 3.14 -2.48 3.16
C LEU A 37 2.09 -2.78 4.23
N GLU A 38 1.48 -3.96 4.21
CA GLU A 38 0.42 -4.36 5.14
C GLU A 38 0.92 -4.75 6.54
N THR A 39 2.19 -5.11 6.69
CA THR A 39 2.77 -5.48 8.01
C THR A 39 3.44 -4.32 8.73
N ALA A 40 3.60 -3.15 8.08
CA ALA A 40 4.37 -2.01 8.60
C ALA A 40 5.81 -2.37 9.04
N GLU A 41 6.35 -3.48 8.52
CA GLU A 41 7.56 -4.13 8.99
C GLU A 41 8.83 -3.47 8.42
N GLN A 42 8.71 -2.75 7.30
CA GLN A 42 9.82 -2.05 6.65
C GLN A 42 9.45 -0.61 6.26
N ASN A 43 10.42 0.30 6.37
CA ASN A 43 10.28 1.68 5.89
C ASN A 43 9.95 1.64 4.39
N THR A 44 8.75 2.12 4.06
CA THR A 44 8.32 2.29 2.67
C THR A 44 8.98 3.54 2.11
N THR A 45 9.58 3.44 0.93
CA THR A 45 10.20 4.59 0.27
C THR A 45 9.15 5.51 -0.36
N LEU A 46 9.46 6.80 -0.49
CA LEU A 46 8.60 7.75 -1.21
C LEU A 46 8.34 7.30 -2.65
N ALA A 47 9.32 6.69 -3.31
CA ALA A 47 9.16 6.13 -4.66
C ALA A 47 8.09 5.02 -4.71
N THR A 48 8.02 4.17 -3.67
CA THR A 48 7.00 3.13 -3.59
C THR A 48 5.61 3.74 -3.37
N LEU A 49 5.53 4.78 -2.53
CA LEU A 49 4.30 5.54 -2.33
C LEU A 49 3.83 6.17 -3.65
N ASP A 50 4.70 6.84 -4.39
CA ASP A 50 4.37 7.40 -5.71
C ASP A 50 3.82 6.36 -6.68
N THR A 51 4.41 5.16 -6.72
CA THR A 51 3.88 4.06 -7.55
C THR A 51 2.47 3.68 -7.15
N ILE A 52 2.20 3.56 -5.84
CA ILE A 52 0.88 3.17 -5.32
C ILE A 52 -0.16 4.25 -5.61
N VAL A 53 0.16 5.50 -5.29
CA VAL A 53 -0.72 6.68 -5.48
C VAL A 53 -1.12 6.79 -6.96
N LYS A 54 -0.15 6.64 -7.87
CA LYS A 54 -0.40 6.61 -9.32
C LYS A 54 -1.27 5.43 -9.76
N ALA A 55 -1.00 4.23 -9.26
CA ALA A 55 -1.75 3.03 -9.63
C ALA A 55 -3.20 3.05 -9.11
N LEU A 56 -3.42 3.65 -7.94
CA LEU A 56 -4.75 3.80 -7.33
C LEU A 56 -5.49 5.06 -7.80
N LYS A 57 -4.82 5.96 -8.52
CA LYS A 57 -5.36 7.26 -8.94
C LYS A 57 -5.93 8.06 -7.76
N CYS A 58 -5.26 8.00 -6.61
CA CYS A 58 -5.64 8.76 -5.41
C CYS A 58 -4.56 9.79 -5.08
N ASP A 59 -4.75 10.57 -4.01
CA ASP A 59 -3.70 11.42 -3.45
C ASP A 59 -2.98 10.71 -2.28
N ILE A 60 -1.76 11.13 -1.94
CA ILE A 60 -1.03 10.58 -0.78
C ILE A 60 -1.78 10.82 0.54
N ASN A 61 -2.52 11.93 0.63
CA ASN A 61 -3.36 12.21 1.78
C ASN A 61 -4.47 11.15 1.94
N ASP A 62 -4.95 10.55 0.86
CA ASP A 62 -5.96 9.49 0.95
C ASP A 62 -5.39 8.17 1.49
N LEU A 63 -4.08 7.96 1.36
CA LEU A 63 -3.39 6.79 1.92
C LEU A 63 -3.02 6.96 3.39
N LEU A 64 -2.87 8.20 3.86
CA LEU A 64 -2.34 8.54 5.19
C LEU A 64 -3.37 9.15 6.16
N LYS A 65 -4.63 9.32 5.73
CA LYS A 65 -5.77 9.72 6.58
C LYS A 65 -6.08 8.69 7.68
#